data_AF-U2QVT4-F1
#
_entry.id   AF-U2QVT4-F1
#
_cell.length_a   1.000
_cell.length_b   1.000
_cell.length_c   1.000
_cell.angle_alpha   90.00
_cell.angle_beta   90.00
_cell.angle_gamma   90.00
#
_symmetry.space_group_name_H-M   'P 1'
#
loop_
_entity.id
_entity.type
_entity.pdbx_description
1 polymer ?
#
loop_
_entity_poly.entity_id
_entity_poly.type
_entity_poly.pdbx_seq_one_letter_code
_entity_poly.pdbx_strand_id
1 'polypeptide(L)'
;MAQVIGEYGLLGFISIVGIVTIVNGSSYRKESLWLQLSGWLNVGCLLIGWLSFFLLRPLFSDIIAVLAGIIWLAALEHGWAMGRIHWQHHVARLAVLLILVSLAID
;
A
#
# COMPACT_ATOMS: atom_id res chain seq x y z
N MET A 1 2.42 22.21 -4.56
CA MET A 1 1.19 21.56 -5.07
C MET A 1 1.45 20.13 -5.52
N ALA A 2 2.53 19.84 -6.25
CA ALA A 2 2.92 18.48 -6.62
C ALA A 2 3.08 17.55 -5.40
N GLN A 3 3.86 17.96 -4.39
CA GLN A 3 4.03 17.25 -3.11
C GLN A 3 2.71 16.81 -2.48
N VAL A 4 1.79 17.76 -2.35
CA VAL A 4 0.46 17.55 -1.79
C VAL A 4 -0.32 16.51 -2.62
N ILE A 5 -0.29 16.59 -3.94
CA ILE A 5 -0.97 15.64 -4.82
C ILE A 5 -0.39 14.22 -4.65
N GLY A 6 0.94 14.09 -4.61
CA GLY A 6 1.62 12.82 -4.38
C GLY A 6 1.24 12.20 -3.03
N GLU A 7 1.36 12.98 -1.96
CA GLU A 7 1.02 12.58 -0.59
C GLU A 7 -0.43 12.09 -0.44
N TYR A 8 -1.40 12.90 -0.89
CA TYR A 8 -2.82 12.53 -0.80
C TYR A 8 -3.18 11.39 -1.75
N GLY A 9 -2.54 11.33 -2.93
CA GLY A 9 -2.70 10.22 -3.87
C GLY A 9 -2.24 8.90 -3.27
N LEU A 10 -1.07 8.89 -2.63
CA LEU A 10 -0.56 7.71 -1.93
C LEU A 10 -1.43 7.36 -0.72
N LEU A 11 -1.78 8.34 0.13
CA LEU A 11 -2.65 8.08 1.29
C LEU A 11 -4.02 7.52 0.87
N GLY A 12 -4.61 8.04 -0.21
CA GLY A 12 -5.83 7.53 -0.80
C GLY A 12 -5.68 6.09 -1.31
N PHE A 13 -4.58 5.80 -2.00
CA PHE A 13 -4.25 4.46 -2.48
C PHE A 13 -4.12 3.44 -1.33
N ILE A 14 -3.34 3.77 -0.31
CA ILE A 14 -3.19 2.97 0.90
C ILE A 14 -4.55 2.77 1.58
N SER A 15 -5.36 3.82 1.65
CA SER A 15 -6.70 3.78 2.25
C SER A 15 -7.61 2.77 1.57
N ILE A 16 -7.70 2.83 0.24
CA ILE A 16 -8.53 1.89 -0.54
C ILE A 16 -8.08 0.46 -0.31
N VAL A 17 -6.78 0.18 -0.45
CA VAL A 17 -6.23 -1.18 -0.31
C VAL A 17 -6.43 -1.72 1.12
N GLY A 18 -6.16 -0.90 2.13
CA GLY A 18 -6.34 -1.26 3.54
C GLY A 18 -7.79 -1.56 3.87
N ILE A 19 -8.73 -0.69 3.47
CA ILE A 19 -10.17 -0.88 3.72
C ILE A 19 -10.69 -2.13 3.02
N VAL A 20 -10.36 -2.33 1.74
CA VAL A 20 -10.74 -3.54 0.99
C VAL A 20 -10.21 -4.80 1.69
N THR A 21 -9.01 -4.75 2.25
CA THR A 21 -8.43 -5.86 3.01
C THR A 21 -9.20 -6.14 4.31
N ILE A 22 -9.59 -5.09 5.05
CA ILE A 22 -10.40 -5.23 6.28
C ILE A 22 -11.77 -5.85 5.97
N VAL A 23 -12.45 -5.35 4.94
CA VAL A 23 -13.76 -5.86 4.51
C VAL A 23 -13.66 -7.34 4.13
N ASN A 24 -12.58 -7.72 3.43
CA ASN A 24 -12.31 -9.10 3.04
C ASN A 24 -11.60 -9.93 4.12
N GLY A 25 -11.44 -9.41 5.34
CA GLY A 25 -10.66 -10.07 6.40
C GLY A 25 -11.15 -11.46 6.79
N SER A 26 -12.44 -11.75 6.61
CA SER A 26 -13.00 -13.10 6.84
C SER A 26 -12.48 -14.14 5.85
N SER A 27 -12.21 -13.74 4.60
CA SER A 27 -11.60 -14.57 3.57
C SER A 27 -10.13 -14.79 3.88
N TYR A 28 -9.39 -13.73 4.22
CA TYR A 28 -7.97 -13.82 4.58
C TYR A 28 -7.72 -14.76 5.76
N ARG A 29 -8.56 -14.77 6.80
CA ARG A 29 -8.39 -15.67 7.96
C ARG A 29 -8.47 -17.17 7.64
N LYS A 30 -9.10 -17.54 6.52
CA LYS A 30 -9.25 -18.95 6.10
C LYS A 30 -8.15 -19.40 5.15
N GLU A 31 -7.31 -18.47 4.71
CA GLU A 31 -6.28 -18.67 3.70
C GLU A 31 -4.91 -19.00 4.33
N SER A 32 -3.95 -19.32 3.47
CA SER A 32 -2.57 -19.61 3.87
C SER A 32 -1.92 -18.47 4.67
N LEU A 33 -0.90 -18.81 5.46
CA LEU A 33 -0.20 -17.88 6.34
C LEU A 33 0.40 -16.69 5.58
N TRP A 34 0.88 -16.92 4.34
CA TRP A 34 1.38 -15.88 3.43
C TRP A 34 0.30 -14.90 2.99
N LEU A 35 -0.90 -15.39 2.68
CA LEU A 35 -2.02 -14.53 2.33
C LEU A 35 -2.44 -13.69 3.54
N GLN A 36 -2.52 -14.29 4.73
CA GLN A 36 -2.77 -13.55 5.97
C GLN A 36 -1.73 -12.46 6.21
N LEU A 37 -0.44 -12.76 6.05
CA LEU A 37 0.63 -11.77 6.22
C LEU A 37 0.48 -10.58 5.26
N SER A 38 0.23 -10.85 3.97
CA SER A 38 -0.01 -9.80 2.98
C SER A 38 -1.20 -8.91 3.35
N GLY A 39 -2.26 -9.51 3.92
CA GLY A 39 -3.42 -8.78 4.41
C GLY A 39 -3.07 -7.90 5.62
N TRP A 40 -2.37 -8.45 6.61
CA TRP A 40 -1.93 -7.70 7.78
C TRP A 40 -0.97 -6.55 7.43
N LEU A 41 -0.11 -6.73 6.43
CA LEU A 41 0.75 -5.65 5.91
C LEU A 41 -0.07 -4.49 5.36
N ASN A 42 -1.11 -4.76 4.55
CA ASN A 42 -1.99 -3.70 4.03
C ASN A 42 -2.70 -2.93 5.14
N VAL A 43 -3.20 -3.64 6.17
CA VAL A 43 -3.86 -3.02 7.33
C VAL A 43 -2.85 -2.23 8.17
N GLY A 44 -1.64 -2.76 8.35
CA GLY A 44 -0.55 -2.07 9.03
C GLY A 44 -0.18 -0.77 8.32
N CYS A 45 -0.01 -0.81 7.00
CA CYS A 45 0.28 0.39 6.19
C CYS A 45 -0.84 1.43 6.28
N LEU A 46 -2.10 1.01 6.33
CA LEU A 46 -3.24 1.91 6.56
C LEU A 46 -3.10 2.67 7.88
N LEU A 47 -2.88 1.93 8.97
CA LEU A 47 -2.77 2.52 10.30
C LEU A 47 -1.56 3.43 10.42
N ILE A 48 -0.40 2.98 9.95
CA ILE A 48 0.84 3.78 9.98
C ILE A 48 0.69 5.02 9.11
N GLY A 49 0.07 4.91 7.92
CA GLY A 49 -0.14 6.03 7.01
C GLY A 49 -1.02 7.13 7.60
N TRP A 50 -2.13 6.78 8.24
CA TRP A 50 -2.97 7.78 8.91
C TRP A 50 -2.33 8.34 10.18
N LEU A 51 -1.67 7.49 10.98
CA LEU A 51 -0.99 7.92 12.19
C LEU A 51 0.15 8.89 11.87
N SER A 52 0.95 8.60 10.84
CA SER A 52 2.05 9.47 10.42
C SER A 52 1.54 10.77 9.80
N PHE A 53 0.41 10.75 9.09
CA PHE A 53 -0.22 11.95 8.56
C PHE A 53 -0.59 12.95 9.67
N PHE A 54 -1.15 12.47 10.78
CA PHE A 54 -1.56 13.32 11.90
C PHE A 54 -0.40 13.69 12.85
N LEU A 55 0.52 12.77 13.12
CA LEU A 55 1.54 12.94 14.17
C LEU A 55 2.94 13.27 13.66
N LEU A 56 3.28 12.90 12.42
CA LEU A 56 4.62 12.96 11.86
C LEU A 56 4.64 13.70 10.52
N ARG A 57 3.84 14.78 10.41
CA ARG A 57 3.69 15.56 9.17
C ARG A 57 5.01 15.94 8.49
N PRO A 58 6.08 16.38 9.20
CA PRO A 58 7.36 16.72 8.55
C PRO A 58 8.08 15.53 7.89
N LEU A 59 7.82 14.30 8.34
CA LEU A 59 8.42 13.07 7.82
C LEU A 59 7.45 12.29 6.92
N PHE A 60 6.26 12.85 6.65
CA PHE A 60 5.17 12.12 6.04
C PHE A 60 5.50 11.66 4.62
N SER A 61 6.14 12.51 3.79
CA SER A 61 6.60 12.17 2.44
C SER A 61 7.47 10.91 2.41
N ASP A 62 8.46 10.82 3.30
CA ASP A 62 9.37 9.68 3.35
C ASP A 62 8.63 8.43 3.84
N ILE A 63 7.82 8.56 4.88
CA ILE A 63 7.06 7.45 5.45
C ILE A 63 6.08 6.89 4.40
N ILE A 64 5.31 7.76 3.73
CA ILE A 64 4.29 7.32 2.77
C ILE A 64 4.92 6.67 1.53
N ALA A 65 6.10 7.11 1.11
CA ALA A 65 6.87 6.48 0.04
C ALA A 65 7.35 5.07 0.42
N VAL A 66 7.85 4.89 1.64
CA VAL A 66 8.24 3.56 2.15
C VAL A 66 7.03 2.64 2.21
N LEU A 67 5.90 3.12 2.76
CA LEU A 67 4.66 2.33 2.84
C LEU A 67 4.13 1.92 1.46
N ALA A 68 4.26 2.78 0.45
CA ALA A 68 3.89 2.47 -0.93
C ALA A 68 4.67 1.27 -1.48
N GLY A 69 5.99 1.22 -1.21
CA GLY A 69 6.84 0.08 -1.57
C GLY A 69 6.41 -1.21 -0.86
N ILE A 70 6.09 -1.13 0.44
CA ILE A 70 5.63 -2.29 1.23
C ILE A 70 4.31 -2.84 0.67
N ILE A 71 3.34 -1.99 0.34
CA ILE A 71 2.06 -2.43 -0.23
C ILE A 71 2.25 -3.09 -1.60
N TRP A 72 3.17 -2.59 -2.42
CA TRP A 72 3.47 -3.21 -3.69
C TRP A 72 4.08 -4.62 -3.51
N LEU A 73 5.01 -4.77 -2.57
CA LEU A 73 5.58 -6.08 -2.20
C LEU A 73 4.52 -7.03 -1.65
N ALA A 74 3.65 -6.55 -0.75
CA ALA A 74 2.54 -7.34 -0.21
C ALA A 74 1.60 -7.84 -1.32
N ALA A 75 1.38 -7.02 -2.36
CA ALA A 75 0.59 -7.44 -3.51
C ALA A 75 1.27 -8.54 -4.34
N LEU A 76 2.59 -8.50 -4.50
CA LEU A 76 3.35 -9.56 -5.16
C LEU A 76 3.30 -10.87 -4.36
N GLU A 77 3.53 -10.80 -3.05
CA GLU A 77 3.40 -11.96 -2.16
C GLU A 77 2.00 -12.57 -2.24
N HIS A 78 0.97 -11.72 -2.26
CA HIS A 78 -0.42 -12.14 -2.39
C HIS A 78 -0.67 -12.87 -3.72
N GLY A 79 -0.24 -12.30 -4.84
CA GLY A 79 -0.37 -12.92 -6.16
C GLY A 79 0.40 -14.23 -6.27
N TRP A 80 1.58 -14.30 -5.65
CA TRP A 80 2.42 -15.51 -5.61
C TRP A 80 1.76 -16.61 -4.78
N ALA A 81 1.25 -16.28 -3.59
CA ALA A 81 0.58 -17.22 -2.71
C ALA A 81 -0.74 -17.77 -3.29
N MET A 82 -1.41 -17.01 -4.16
CA MET A 82 -2.56 -17.49 -4.94
C MET A 82 -2.17 -18.30 -6.19
N GLY A 83 -0.88 -18.38 -6.53
CA GLY A 83 -0.39 -19.03 -7.75
C GLY A 83 -0.83 -18.34 -9.05
N ARG A 84 -1.30 -17.08 -8.97
CA ARG A 84 -1.88 -16.33 -10.09
C ARG A 84 -1.34 -14.89 -10.12
N ILE A 85 -0.05 -14.75 -10.48
CA ILE A 85 0.56 -13.44 -10.68
C ILE A 85 0.21 -12.90 -12.06
N HIS A 86 -0.51 -11.78 -12.09
CA HIS A 86 -0.70 -10.98 -13.30
C HIS A 86 0.36 -9.87 -13.37
N TRP A 87 1.53 -10.20 -13.91
CA TRP A 87 2.69 -9.30 -13.95
C TRP A 87 2.39 -7.93 -14.56
N GLN A 88 1.55 -7.87 -15.61
CA GLN A 88 1.16 -6.62 -16.26
C GLN A 88 0.49 -5.65 -15.26
N HIS A 89 -0.37 -6.15 -14.38
CA HIS A 89 -1.04 -5.34 -13.37
C HIS A 89 -0.06 -4.85 -12.29
N HIS A 90 0.87 -5.69 -11.85
CA HIS A 90 1.88 -5.31 -10.85
C HIS A 90 2.87 -4.28 -11.38
N VAL A 91 3.27 -4.37 -12.65
CA VAL A 91 4.15 -3.39 -13.31
C VAL A 91 3.43 -2.06 -13.50
N ALA A 92 2.17 -2.07 -13.95
CA ALA A 92 1.38 -0.85 -14.06
C ALA A 92 1.20 -0.16 -12.70
N ARG A 93 0.92 -0.94 -11.65
CA ARG A 93 0.82 -0.45 -10.27
C ARG A 93 2.14 0.15 -9.78
N LEU A 94 3.28 -0.49 -10.09
CA LEU A 94 4.60 0.04 -9.76
C LEU A 94 4.83 1.40 -10.43
N ALA A 95 4.55 1.52 -11.72
CA ALA A 95 4.74 2.77 -12.45
C ALA A 95 3.91 3.92 -11.85
N VAL A 96 2.65 3.67 -11.53
CA VAL A 96 1.78 4.68 -10.86
C VAL A 96 2.34 5.06 -9.49
N LEU A 97 2.76 4.08 -8.69
CA LEU A 97 3.35 4.36 -7.38
C LEU A 97 4.64 5.17 -7.49
N LEU A 98 5.51 4.86 -8.46
CA LEU A 98 6.72 5.65 -8.69
C LEU A 98 6.40 7.10 -9.05
N ILE A 99 5.41 7.34 -9.92
CA ILE A 99 4.98 8.71 -10.26
C ILE A 99 4.48 9.44 -9.00
N LEU A 100 3.64 8.79 -8.20
CA LEU A 100 3.09 9.40 -6.98
C LEU A 100 4.17 9.64 -5.91
N VAL A 101 5.13 8.74 -5.79
CA VAL A 101 6.28 8.87 -4.89
C VAL A 101 7.20 10.00 -5.32
N SER A 102 7.55 10.09 -6.61
CA SER A 102 8.33 11.21 -7.15
C SER A 102 7.63 12.54 -6.86
N LEU A 103 6.32 12.62 -7.12
CA LEU A 103 5.54 13.82 -6.81
C LEU A 103 5.52 14.15 -5.32
N ALA A 104 5.61 13.17 -4.42
CA ALA A 104 5.54 13.37 -2.97
C ALA A 104 6.89 13.75 -2.33
N ILE A 105 8.01 13.50 -3.01
CA ILE A 105 9.37 13.76 -2.51
C ILE A 105 9.98 15.02 -3.16
N ASP A 106 9.54 15.40 -4.37
CA ASP A 106 9.88 16.69 -5.04
C ASP A 106 9.31 17.92 -4.31
#